data_AF-A0A0D0MZD1-F1
#
_entry.id   AF-A0A0D0MZD1-F1
#
_cell.length_a   1.000
_cell.length_b   1.000
_cell.length_c   1.000
_cell.angle_alpha   90.00
_cell.angle_beta   90.00
_cell.angle_gamma   90.00
#
_symmetry.space_group_name_H-M   'P 1'
#
loop_
_entity.id
_entity.type
_entity.pdbx_description
1 polymer ?
#
loop_
_entity_poly.entity_id
_entity_poly.type
_entity_poly.pdbx_seq_one_letter_code
_entity_poly.pdbx_strand_id
1 'polypeptide(L)'
;MPLTRDNWPSRAAIQASLAARFSLPPLPPPIQDWFDWCRSMGTQSLVLDEPDWREGWRGGLTGSGAVDVPGLLAEMEGYRFILDQAASTPDHLVWSDAVDTGHWQPHWVVLQNADGDPLIGDISQPEVPVLWDWHGSGRWSPQPLYPNLRMLMERIEVEAPEPPDDAPSTALFYTAHLTDLGAQPLQVLTALKAHRDYKHLAGASLLKLKHQLPLPLLVDNISVEAKNYLVRHYEALGARVSVVERGLKRPPAPR
;
A
#
# COMPACT_ATOMS: atom_id res chain seq x y z
N MET A 1 11.70 -9.78 27.97
CA MET A 1 12.48 -9.55 26.73
C MET A 1 11.65 -8.65 25.84
N PRO A 2 12.24 -7.65 25.17
CA PRO A 2 11.54 -6.82 24.18
C PRO A 2 10.92 -7.66 23.06
N LEU A 3 9.95 -7.09 22.36
CA LEU A 3 9.39 -7.73 21.17
C LEU A 3 10.43 -7.85 20.06
N THR A 4 10.40 -8.99 19.40
CA THR A 4 11.22 -9.40 18.27
C THR A 4 10.32 -10.18 17.31
N ARG A 5 10.81 -10.48 16.11
CA ARG A 5 10.05 -11.27 15.13
C ARG A 5 9.68 -12.67 15.67
N ASP A 6 10.55 -13.26 16.49
CA ASP A 6 10.39 -14.66 16.94
C ASP A 6 9.47 -14.81 18.16
N ASN A 7 9.16 -13.72 18.85
CA ASN A 7 8.26 -13.69 20.01
C ASN A 7 7.09 -12.71 19.82
N TRP A 8 6.78 -12.37 18.57
CA TRP A 8 5.71 -11.45 18.24
C TRP A 8 4.34 -12.05 18.64
N PRO A 9 3.47 -11.31 19.35
CA PRO A 9 2.15 -11.82 19.73
C PRO A 9 1.28 -12.09 18.51
N SER A 10 0.28 -12.97 18.67
CA SER A 10 -0.72 -13.18 17.62
C SER A 10 -1.50 -11.89 17.33
N ARG A 11 -2.00 -11.74 16.09
CA ARG A 11 -2.86 -10.62 15.70
C ARG A 11 -4.06 -10.45 16.65
N ALA A 12 -4.69 -11.56 17.04
CA ALA A 12 -5.80 -11.53 17.98
C ALA A 12 -5.41 -10.99 19.37
N ALA A 13 -4.21 -11.33 19.86
CA ALA A 13 -3.71 -10.81 21.14
C ALA A 13 -3.41 -9.30 21.08
N ILE A 14 -2.86 -8.83 19.96
CA ILE A 14 -2.61 -7.40 19.71
C ILE A 14 -3.94 -6.63 19.70
N GLN A 15 -4.92 -7.11 18.91
CA GLN A 15 -6.25 -6.50 18.82
C GLN A 15 -6.96 -6.48 20.18
N ALA A 16 -6.93 -7.59 20.92
CA ALA A 16 -7.53 -7.67 22.25
C ALA A 16 -6.87 -6.71 23.25
N SER A 17 -5.54 -6.60 23.23
CA SER A 17 -4.81 -5.65 24.07
C SER A 17 -5.18 -4.20 23.75
N LEU A 18 -5.30 -3.87 22.47
CA LEU A 18 -5.64 -2.52 22.03
C LEU A 18 -7.09 -2.17 22.43
N ALA A 19 -8.04 -3.08 22.19
CA ALA A 19 -9.44 -2.92 22.60
C ALA A 19 -9.65 -2.88 24.13
N ALA A 20 -8.77 -3.52 24.91
CA ALA A 20 -8.80 -3.41 26.37
C ALA A 20 -8.27 -2.06 26.88
N ARG A 21 -7.45 -1.36 26.08
CA ARG A 21 -6.79 -0.11 26.47
C ARG A 21 -7.54 1.14 26.01
N PHE A 22 -8.14 1.10 24.82
CA PHE A 22 -8.73 2.26 24.17
C PHE A 22 -10.20 2.03 23.83
N SER A 23 -10.96 3.13 23.80
CA SER A 23 -12.34 3.15 23.35
C SER A 23 -12.54 4.24 22.30
N LEU A 24 -13.54 4.03 21.45
CA LEU A 24 -13.97 5.03 20.48
C LEU A 24 -15.03 5.97 21.09
N PRO A 25 -15.18 7.19 20.56
CA PRO A 25 -16.38 7.99 20.79
C PRO A 25 -17.64 7.25 20.33
N PRO A 26 -18.84 7.72 20.73
CA PRO A 26 -20.09 7.22 20.18
C PRO A 26 -20.07 7.25 18.65
N LEU A 27 -20.34 6.10 18.02
CA LEU A 27 -20.30 5.97 16.58
C LEU A 27 -21.63 6.43 15.97
N PRO A 28 -21.60 7.33 14.97
CA PRO A 28 -22.80 7.78 14.30
C PRO A 28 -23.40 6.66 13.41
N PRO A 29 -24.70 6.72 13.07
CA PRO A 29 -25.38 5.67 12.31
C PRO A 29 -24.67 5.22 11.02
N PRO A 30 -24.05 6.10 10.20
CA PRO A 30 -23.36 5.66 8.99
C PRO A 30 -22.22 4.66 9.22
N ILE A 31 -21.60 4.65 10.42
CA ILE A 31 -20.57 3.64 10.74
C ILE A 31 -21.20 2.25 10.88
N GLN A 32 -22.44 2.16 11.37
CA GLN A 32 -23.14 0.88 11.43
C GLN A 32 -23.51 0.39 10.02
N ASP A 33 -23.98 1.31 9.16
CA ASP A 33 -24.22 1.01 7.75
C ASP A 33 -22.94 0.50 7.07
N TRP A 34 -21.79 1.10 7.39
CA TRP A 34 -20.48 0.65 6.92
C TRP A 34 -20.12 -0.76 7.41
N PHE A 35 -20.36 -1.08 8.69
CA PHE A 35 -20.15 -2.43 9.22
C PHE A 35 -21.03 -3.46 8.52
N ASP A 36 -22.31 -3.14 8.32
CA ASP A 36 -23.25 -4.00 7.57
C ASP A 36 -22.78 -4.21 6.14
N TRP A 37 -22.35 -3.13 5.48
CA TRP A 37 -21.82 -3.16 4.13
C TRP A 37 -20.55 -4.01 4.03
N CYS A 38 -19.53 -3.79 4.87
CA CYS A 38 -18.31 -4.60 4.90
C CYS A 38 -18.61 -6.09 5.14
N ARG A 39 -19.55 -6.41 6.04
CA ARG A 39 -20.00 -7.80 6.25
C ARG A 39 -20.63 -8.40 5.00
N SER A 40 -21.37 -7.60 4.23
CA SER A 40 -22.00 -8.07 2.98
C SER A 40 -20.98 -8.36 1.87
N MET A 41 -19.85 -7.65 1.86
CA MET A 41 -18.76 -7.87 0.89
C MET A 41 -17.93 -9.13 1.22
N GLY A 42 -17.82 -9.50 2.50
CA GLY A 42 -17.13 -10.71 2.92
C GLY A 42 -15.63 -10.66 2.60
N THR A 43 -15.12 -11.65 1.88
CA THR A 43 -13.69 -11.75 1.48
C THR A 43 -13.43 -11.24 0.06
N GLN A 44 -14.34 -10.44 -0.49
CA GLN A 44 -14.17 -9.88 -1.83
C GLN A 44 -12.99 -8.91 -1.88
N SER A 45 -12.27 -8.93 -3.00
CA SER A 45 -11.28 -7.90 -3.32
C SER A 45 -12.02 -6.61 -3.66
N LEU A 46 -11.66 -5.53 -2.99
CA LEU A 46 -12.30 -4.23 -3.14
C LEU A 46 -11.31 -3.27 -3.78
N VAL A 47 -11.80 -2.44 -4.70
CA VAL A 47 -10.99 -1.46 -5.42
C VAL A 47 -11.66 -0.11 -5.39
N LEU A 48 -10.86 0.94 -5.32
CA LEU A 48 -11.33 2.31 -5.41
C LEU A 48 -10.59 3.00 -6.55
N ASP A 49 -11.34 3.34 -7.60
CA ASP A 49 -10.83 3.99 -8.80
C ASP A 49 -11.40 5.41 -8.86
N GLU A 50 -10.62 6.39 -8.37
CA GLU A 50 -10.97 7.80 -8.50
C GLU A 50 -9.87 8.56 -9.26
N PRO A 51 -10.22 9.38 -10.27
CA PRO A 51 -9.25 10.07 -11.12
C PRO A 51 -8.31 11.00 -10.35
N ASP A 52 -8.72 11.51 -9.18
CA ASP A 52 -8.01 12.56 -8.44
C ASP A 52 -7.40 12.08 -7.12
N TRP A 53 -7.67 10.84 -6.71
CA TRP A 53 -7.17 10.27 -5.46
C TRP A 53 -5.65 10.08 -5.49
N ARG A 54 -5.14 9.71 -6.66
CA ARG A 54 -3.73 9.64 -7.07
C ARG A 54 -3.81 9.55 -8.59
N GLU A 55 -3.61 10.65 -9.31
CA GLU A 55 -3.85 10.74 -10.76
C GLU A 55 -3.33 9.49 -11.51
N GLY A 56 -4.25 8.69 -12.07
CA GLY A 56 -3.94 7.47 -12.82
C GLY A 56 -3.69 6.18 -12.02
N TRP A 57 -4.09 6.09 -10.74
CA TRP A 57 -3.88 4.92 -9.90
C TRP A 57 -5.19 4.22 -9.49
N ARG A 58 -5.33 2.95 -9.88
CA ARG A 58 -6.35 2.02 -9.37
C ARG A 58 -5.77 1.30 -8.14
N GLY A 59 -6.17 1.72 -6.95
CA GLY A 59 -5.66 1.19 -5.68
C GLY A 59 -6.52 0.04 -5.17
N GLY A 60 -5.91 -1.12 -4.96
CA GLY A 60 -6.55 -2.20 -4.21
C GLY A 60 -6.76 -1.75 -2.76
N LEU A 61 -7.97 -1.93 -2.23
CA LEU A 61 -8.23 -1.77 -0.82
C LEU A 61 -7.72 -3.02 -0.11
N THR A 62 -6.62 -2.85 0.62
CA THR A 62 -5.85 -3.96 1.21
C THR A 62 -6.36 -4.38 2.58
N GLY A 63 -7.26 -3.60 3.18
CA GLY A 63 -7.89 -3.89 4.46
C GLY A 63 -9.03 -4.88 4.27
N SER A 64 -9.46 -5.53 5.35
CA SER A 64 -10.69 -6.34 5.31
C SER A 64 -11.95 -5.50 5.48
N GLY A 65 -11.79 -4.20 5.78
CA GLY A 65 -12.86 -3.33 6.27
C GLY A 65 -13.25 -3.73 7.70
N ALA A 66 -13.31 -2.75 8.59
CA ALA A 66 -13.78 -3.00 9.95
C ALA A 66 -15.27 -3.36 9.95
N VAL A 67 -15.64 -4.49 10.55
CA VAL A 67 -17.03 -4.98 10.68
C VAL A 67 -17.63 -4.77 12.07
N ASP A 68 -16.82 -4.29 13.01
CA ASP A 68 -17.16 -3.99 14.39
C ASP A 68 -16.16 -2.98 15.01
N VAL A 69 -16.39 -2.61 16.27
CA VAL A 69 -15.54 -1.67 17.01
C VAL A 69 -14.10 -2.19 17.20
N PRO A 70 -13.87 -3.45 17.64
CA PRO A 70 -12.52 -4.02 17.67
C PRO A 70 -11.80 -3.96 16.33
N GLY A 71 -12.52 -4.20 15.22
CA GLY A 71 -12.01 -4.07 13.86
C GLY A 71 -11.55 -2.64 13.56
N LEU A 72 -12.36 -1.61 13.86
CA LEU A 72 -11.96 -0.21 13.65
C LEU A 72 -10.73 0.16 14.48
N LEU A 73 -10.69 -0.32 15.71
CA LEU A 73 -9.56 -0.14 16.60
C LEU A 73 -8.28 -0.78 16.02
N ALA A 74 -8.40 -1.96 15.42
CA ALA A 74 -7.30 -2.64 14.75
C ALA A 74 -6.83 -1.92 13.48
N GLU A 75 -7.73 -1.39 12.66
CA GLU A 75 -7.38 -0.64 11.43
C GLU A 75 -6.60 0.66 11.74
N MET A 76 -6.69 1.17 12.96
CA MET A 76 -5.92 2.34 13.42
C MET A 76 -4.54 2.01 14.01
N GLU A 77 -4.18 0.72 14.11
CA GLU A 77 -2.84 0.30 14.53
C GLU A 77 -1.78 0.87 13.57
N GLY A 78 -0.74 1.50 14.12
CA GLY A 78 0.32 2.13 13.32
C GLY A 78 -0.01 3.53 12.79
N TYR A 79 -1.28 3.96 12.85
CA TYR A 79 -1.69 5.33 12.52
C TYR A 79 -1.96 6.16 13.77
N ARG A 80 -2.95 5.74 14.58
CA ARG A 80 -3.33 6.39 15.83
C ARG A 80 -2.68 5.69 17.02
N PHE A 81 -2.81 4.37 17.08
CA PHE A 81 -2.30 3.60 18.20
C PHE A 81 -0.96 3.00 17.81
N ILE A 82 0.11 3.51 18.43
CA ILE A 82 1.48 3.11 18.11
C ILE A 82 1.98 2.18 19.21
N LEU A 83 2.37 0.96 18.82
CA LEU A 83 2.97 -0.01 19.72
C LEU A 83 4.42 0.36 19.99
N ASP A 84 4.78 0.59 21.25
CA ASP A 84 6.18 0.73 21.67
C ASP A 84 6.81 -0.66 21.78
N GLN A 85 7.43 -1.11 20.70
CA GLN A 85 8.05 -2.44 20.63
C GLN A 85 9.18 -2.62 21.65
N ALA A 86 9.89 -1.54 21.99
CA ALA A 86 11.02 -1.60 22.91
C ALA A 86 10.58 -1.74 24.37
N ALA A 87 9.45 -1.10 24.72
CA ALA A 87 8.83 -1.21 26.03
C ALA A 87 7.91 -2.44 26.17
N SER A 88 7.49 -3.05 25.06
CA SER A 88 6.58 -4.19 25.05
C SER A 88 7.28 -5.54 25.25
N THR A 89 6.52 -6.49 25.76
CA THR A 89 6.88 -7.92 25.88
C THR A 89 5.73 -8.77 25.36
N PRO A 90 5.91 -10.08 25.09
CA PRO A 90 4.84 -10.93 24.56
C PRO A 90 3.57 -10.94 25.43
N ASP A 91 3.72 -10.80 26.75
CA ASP A 91 2.62 -10.83 27.72
C ASP A 91 2.12 -9.42 28.12
N HIS A 92 2.83 -8.37 27.72
CA HIS A 92 2.51 -7.00 28.09
C HIS A 92 2.84 -6.01 26.96
N LEU A 93 1.80 -5.50 26.30
CA LEU A 93 1.91 -4.56 25.19
C LEU A 93 1.72 -3.12 25.68
N VAL A 94 2.67 -2.26 25.30
CA VAL A 94 2.70 -0.84 25.67
C VAL A 94 2.32 -0.01 24.45
N TRP A 95 1.25 0.77 24.58
CA TRP A 95 0.69 1.56 23.50
C TRP A 95 0.76 3.05 23.81
N SER A 96 1.00 3.85 22.79
CA SER A 96 0.82 5.31 22.80
C SER A 96 -0.32 5.72 21.86
N ASP A 97 -1.06 6.77 22.23
CA ASP A 97 -2.09 7.38 21.37
C ASP A 97 -1.54 8.63 20.68
N ALA A 98 -1.53 8.64 19.34
CA ALA A 98 -1.06 9.75 18.53
C ALA A 98 -1.89 11.04 18.74
N VAL A 99 -3.10 10.93 19.31
CA VAL A 99 -3.89 12.07 19.77
C VAL A 99 -3.14 12.89 20.83
N ASP A 100 -2.43 12.25 21.76
CA ASP A 100 -1.70 12.93 22.84
C ASP A 100 -0.57 13.82 22.31
N THR A 101 -0.06 13.47 21.12
CA THR A 101 0.99 14.21 20.41
C THR A 101 0.46 15.19 19.36
N GLY A 102 -0.87 15.26 19.17
CA GLY A 102 -1.51 16.11 18.17
C GLY A 102 -1.28 15.65 16.72
N HIS A 103 -0.76 14.44 16.51
CA HIS A 103 -0.59 13.86 15.19
C HIS A 103 -1.91 13.29 14.64
N TRP A 104 -2.85 12.93 15.51
CA TRP A 104 -4.14 12.37 15.11
C TRP A 104 -5.30 13.10 15.80
N GLN A 105 -6.46 13.17 15.16
CA GLN A 105 -7.66 13.74 15.79
C GLN A 105 -8.46 12.64 16.52
N PRO A 106 -9.04 12.90 17.70
CA PRO A 106 -9.72 11.88 18.50
C PRO A 106 -10.95 11.27 17.80
N HIS A 107 -11.53 12.01 16.86
CA HIS A 107 -12.71 11.64 16.07
C HIS A 107 -12.38 11.12 14.67
N TRP A 108 -11.09 10.90 14.35
CA TRP A 108 -10.70 10.23 13.12
C TRP A 108 -10.58 8.74 13.35
N VAL A 109 -11.22 7.96 12.49
CA VAL A 109 -11.15 6.50 12.45
C VAL A 109 -10.64 6.04 11.09
N VAL A 110 -9.88 4.95 11.05
CA VAL A 110 -9.46 4.34 9.78
C VAL A 110 -10.53 3.34 9.35
N LEU A 111 -11.14 3.58 8.19
CA LEU A 111 -12.21 2.77 7.62
C LEU A 111 -11.65 1.61 6.79
N GLN A 112 -10.57 1.90 6.05
CA GLN A 112 -9.89 1.04 5.09
C GLN A 112 -8.49 1.58 4.83
N ASN A 113 -7.66 0.84 4.10
CA ASN A 113 -6.38 1.31 3.60
C ASN A 113 -6.17 0.94 2.12
N ALA A 114 -5.59 1.87 1.37
CA ALA A 114 -5.22 1.68 -0.03
C ALA A 114 -3.70 1.65 -0.14
N ASP A 115 -3.10 0.46 -0.25
CA ASP A 115 -1.63 0.26 -0.23
C ASP A 115 -0.94 0.99 0.93
N GLY A 116 -1.54 0.92 2.12
CA GLY A 116 -1.02 1.55 3.34
C GLY A 116 -1.44 3.01 3.56
N ASP A 117 -2.13 3.66 2.61
CA ASP A 117 -2.73 4.98 2.87
C ASP A 117 -4.10 4.82 3.54
N PRO A 118 -4.37 5.48 4.67
CA PRO A 118 -5.63 5.33 5.38
C PRO A 118 -6.77 6.09 4.70
N LEU A 119 -7.93 5.43 4.63
CA LEU A 119 -9.23 6.08 4.41
C LEU A 119 -9.76 6.49 5.77
N ILE A 120 -9.84 7.79 6.00
CA ILE A 120 -10.15 8.32 7.32
C ILE A 120 -11.60 8.77 7.35
N GLY A 121 -12.41 8.21 8.25
CA GLY A 121 -13.74 8.71 8.57
C GLY A 121 -13.65 9.75 9.70
N ASP A 122 -14.24 10.93 9.49
CA ASP A 122 -14.42 11.93 10.56
C ASP A 122 -15.79 11.73 11.25
N ILE A 123 -15.78 11.06 12.40
CA ILE A 123 -16.99 10.79 13.18
C ILE A 123 -17.41 11.96 14.09
N SER A 124 -16.77 13.13 13.98
CA SER A 124 -17.28 14.33 14.66
C SER A 124 -18.52 14.90 13.97
N GLN A 125 -18.75 14.51 12.72
CA GLN A 125 -19.86 14.94 11.89
C GLN A 125 -20.83 13.77 11.63
N PRO A 126 -22.15 14.01 11.62
CA PRO A 126 -23.13 12.93 11.52
C PRO A 126 -23.09 12.20 10.18
N GLU A 127 -22.68 12.86 9.09
CA GLU A 127 -22.56 12.28 7.75
C GLU A 127 -21.27 11.47 7.54
N VAL A 128 -20.30 11.60 8.47
CA VAL A 128 -18.98 10.97 8.40
C VAL A 128 -18.27 11.26 7.07
N PRO A 129 -17.78 12.49 6.85
CA PRO A 129 -16.97 12.77 5.67
C PRO A 129 -15.71 11.91 5.67
N VAL A 130 -15.32 11.50 4.47
CA VAL A 130 -14.15 10.66 4.24
C VAL A 130 -13.00 11.56 3.81
N LEU A 131 -11.87 11.40 4.47
CA LEU A 131 -10.62 12.06 4.21
C LEU A 131 -9.57 11.02 3.78
N TRP A 132 -8.47 11.48 3.22
CA TRP A 132 -7.34 10.63 2.87
C TRP A 132 -6.03 11.37 3.10
N ASP A 133 -4.96 10.63 3.35
CA ASP A 133 -3.61 11.17 3.40
C ASP A 133 -2.58 10.09 3.06
N TRP A 134 -1.37 10.53 2.73
CA TRP A 134 -0.24 9.64 2.47
C TRP A 134 0.35 9.13 3.78
N HIS A 135 0.47 7.82 3.91
CA HIS A 135 1.23 7.26 5.01
C HIS A 135 2.72 7.63 4.90
N GLY A 136 3.39 7.79 6.04
CA GLY A 136 4.84 8.06 6.07
C GLY A 136 5.24 9.48 5.69
N SER A 137 4.30 10.42 5.52
CA SER A 137 4.58 11.85 5.31
C SER A 137 5.20 12.56 6.53
N GLY A 138 5.17 11.91 7.69
CA GLY A 138 5.67 12.44 8.97
C GLY A 138 4.74 13.46 9.64
N ARG A 139 3.68 13.90 8.96
CA ARG A 139 2.63 14.75 9.52
C ARG A 139 1.31 14.50 8.79
N TRP A 140 0.26 14.20 9.55
CA TRP A 140 -1.08 14.06 9.02
C TRP A 140 -1.68 15.43 8.67
N SER A 141 -2.05 15.59 7.41
CA SER A 141 -2.82 16.70 6.85
C SER A 141 -3.87 16.17 5.87
N PRO A 142 -4.85 15.38 6.34
CA PRO A 142 -5.79 14.70 5.46
C PRO A 142 -6.58 15.66 4.58
N GLN A 143 -6.74 15.27 3.32
CA GLN A 143 -7.54 16.00 2.35
C GLN A 143 -8.94 15.41 2.27
N PRO A 144 -9.99 16.24 2.07
CA PRO A 144 -11.33 15.74 1.80
C PRO A 144 -11.34 14.84 0.57
N LEU A 145 -12.12 13.75 0.66
CA LEU A 145 -12.26 12.77 -0.40
C LEU A 145 -13.71 12.59 -0.82
N TYR A 146 -14.56 12.28 0.15
CA TYR A 146 -16.00 12.23 -0.03
C TYR A 146 -16.70 12.99 1.08
N PRO A 147 -17.83 13.65 0.77
CA PRO A 147 -18.57 14.41 1.78
C PRO A 147 -19.30 13.51 2.80
N ASN A 148 -19.43 12.21 2.53
CA ASN A 148 -20.06 11.26 3.44
C ASN A 148 -19.65 9.81 3.12
N LEU A 149 -19.88 8.92 4.10
CA LEU A 149 -19.51 7.51 4.01
C LEU A 149 -20.31 6.72 2.96
N ARG A 150 -21.56 7.14 2.66
CA ARG A 150 -22.37 6.50 1.62
C ARG A 150 -21.76 6.64 0.24
N MET A 151 -21.25 7.83 -0.10
CA MET A 151 -20.58 8.05 -1.37
C MET A 151 -19.33 7.19 -1.53
N LEU A 152 -18.57 6.96 -0.45
CA LEU A 152 -17.45 6.01 -0.48
C LEU A 152 -17.94 4.61 -0.83
N MET A 153 -18.94 4.09 -0.12
CA MET A 153 -19.49 2.74 -0.37
C MET A 153 -20.01 2.57 -1.80
N GLU A 154 -20.60 3.60 -2.40
CA GLU A 154 -21.08 3.60 -3.79
C GLU A 154 -19.95 3.61 -4.83
N ARG A 155 -18.75 4.10 -4.45
CA ARG A 155 -17.58 4.21 -5.34
C ARG A 155 -16.62 3.04 -5.21
N ILE A 156 -16.70 2.28 -4.12
CA ILE A 156 -15.91 1.05 -3.99
C ILE A 156 -16.48 -0.01 -4.92
N GLU A 157 -15.65 -0.47 -5.83
CA GLU A 157 -15.95 -1.56 -6.73
C GLU A 157 -15.57 -2.89 -6.09
N VAL A 158 -16.44 -3.89 -6.25
CA VAL A 158 -16.05 -5.28 -6.07
C VAL A 158 -15.22 -5.68 -7.28
N GLU A 159 -13.94 -5.93 -7.06
CA GLU A 159 -13.18 -6.67 -8.05
C GLU A 159 -13.79 -8.07 -8.12
N ALA A 160 -14.31 -8.43 -9.30
CA ALA A 160 -14.86 -9.76 -9.53
C ALA A 160 -13.84 -10.78 -9.00
N PRO A 161 -14.28 -11.85 -8.31
CA PRO A 161 -13.38 -12.78 -7.67
C PRO A 161 -12.30 -13.16 -8.66
N GLU A 162 -11.03 -12.99 -8.27
CA GLU A 162 -9.95 -13.55 -9.05
C GLU A 162 -10.31 -15.01 -9.30
N PRO A 163 -10.32 -15.45 -10.57
CA PRO A 163 -10.67 -16.82 -10.87
C PRO A 163 -9.73 -17.72 -10.04
N PRO A 164 -10.20 -18.90 -9.57
CA PRO A 164 -9.48 -19.74 -8.62
C PRO A 164 -8.01 -19.92 -9.04
N ASP A 165 -7.09 -20.14 -8.09
CA ASP A 165 -5.63 -20.31 -8.33
C ASP A 165 -5.26 -21.32 -9.46
N ASP A 166 -6.21 -22.15 -9.89
CA ASP A 166 -6.12 -23.10 -11.00
C ASP A 166 -6.52 -22.52 -12.38
N ALA A 167 -6.99 -21.27 -12.42
CA ALA A 167 -7.24 -20.53 -13.64
C ALA A 167 -5.91 -19.97 -14.16
N PRO A 168 -5.63 -20.07 -15.47
CA PRO A 168 -4.38 -19.60 -16.03
C PRO A 168 -4.28 -18.08 -15.81
N SER A 169 -3.43 -17.68 -14.86
CA SER A 169 -2.98 -16.29 -14.76
C SER A 169 -2.26 -15.94 -16.06
N THR A 170 -2.90 -15.10 -16.86
CA THR A 170 -2.31 -14.46 -18.04
C THR A 170 -1.46 -13.25 -17.65
N ALA A 171 -1.31 -12.96 -16.35
CA ALA A 171 -0.45 -11.87 -15.88
C ALA A 171 1.00 -12.17 -16.26
N LEU A 172 1.51 -11.39 -17.22
CA LEU A 172 2.90 -11.41 -17.63
C LEU A 172 3.65 -10.45 -16.72
N PHE A 173 4.64 -10.97 -16.00
CA PHE A 173 5.57 -10.15 -15.25
C PHE A 173 6.71 -9.75 -16.17
N TYR A 174 6.95 -8.45 -16.25
CA TYR A 174 7.99 -7.87 -17.05
C TYR A 174 9.16 -7.47 -16.17
N THR A 175 10.32 -8.07 -16.47
CA THR A 175 11.59 -7.61 -15.93
C THR A 175 12.42 -7.05 -17.07
N ALA A 176 12.74 -5.75 -17.00
CA ALA A 176 13.53 -5.04 -17.99
C ALA A 176 14.93 -4.73 -17.44
N HIS A 177 15.96 -5.13 -18.18
CA HIS A 177 17.36 -4.89 -17.85
C HIS A 177 18.01 -4.02 -18.91
N LEU A 178 18.73 -2.99 -18.47
CA LEU A 178 19.68 -2.27 -19.30
C LEU A 178 20.91 -3.17 -19.50
N THR A 179 21.16 -3.59 -20.74
CA THR A 179 22.22 -4.57 -21.08
C THR A 179 23.42 -3.94 -21.75
N ASP A 180 23.23 -2.80 -22.41
CA ASP A 180 24.27 -2.06 -23.12
C ASP A 180 23.97 -0.55 -23.03
N LEU A 181 24.97 0.28 -22.81
CA LEU A 181 24.83 1.75 -22.72
C LEU A 181 24.92 2.46 -24.08
N GLY A 182 25.22 1.72 -25.16
CA GLY A 182 25.34 2.25 -26.50
C GLY A 182 26.58 3.11 -26.74
N ALA A 183 26.57 3.81 -27.86
CA ALA A 183 27.66 4.69 -28.28
C ALA A 183 27.77 5.98 -27.45
N GLN A 184 26.73 6.34 -26.68
CA GLN A 184 26.67 7.56 -25.86
C GLN A 184 26.42 7.26 -24.38
N PRO A 185 27.35 6.56 -23.69
CA PRO A 185 27.10 6.02 -22.35
C PRO A 185 26.86 7.11 -21.29
N LEU A 186 27.43 8.30 -21.44
CA LEU A 186 27.21 9.40 -20.48
C LEU A 186 25.76 9.92 -20.51
N GLN A 187 25.11 9.91 -21.67
CA GLN A 187 23.71 10.34 -21.80
C GLN A 187 22.78 9.33 -21.11
N VAL A 188 23.05 8.04 -21.30
CA VAL A 188 22.31 6.94 -20.67
C VAL A 188 22.51 6.94 -19.15
N LEU A 189 23.73 7.14 -18.67
CA LEU A 189 24.00 7.29 -17.23
C LEU A 189 23.27 8.50 -16.64
N THR A 190 23.20 9.61 -17.37
CA THR A 190 22.44 10.80 -16.93
C THR A 190 20.94 10.51 -16.83
N ALA A 191 20.37 9.74 -17.77
CA ALA A 191 18.99 9.28 -17.67
C ALA A 191 18.78 8.34 -16.46
N LEU A 192 19.73 7.45 -16.17
CA LEU A 192 19.71 6.63 -14.95
C LEU A 192 19.68 7.48 -13.68
N LYS A 193 20.32 8.65 -13.64
CA LYS A 193 20.28 9.56 -12.48
C LYS A 193 18.87 10.09 -12.18
N ALA A 194 17.96 10.11 -13.15
CA ALA A 194 16.55 10.45 -12.95
C ALA A 194 15.70 9.23 -12.52
N HIS A 195 16.21 8.01 -12.65
CA HIS A 195 15.51 6.78 -12.29
C HIS A 195 15.46 6.58 -10.77
N ARG A 196 14.31 6.13 -10.25
CA ARG A 196 14.06 6.02 -8.79
C ARG A 196 15.13 5.22 -8.03
N ASP A 197 15.63 4.15 -8.65
CA ASP A 197 16.58 3.21 -8.03
C ASP A 197 18.03 3.71 -8.10
N TYR A 198 18.33 4.73 -8.89
CA TYR A 198 19.69 5.23 -9.11
C TYR A 198 19.86 6.72 -8.79
N LYS A 199 18.76 7.45 -8.55
CA LYS A 199 18.77 8.89 -8.24
C LYS A 199 19.59 9.27 -7.01
N HIS A 200 19.80 8.34 -6.09
CA HIS A 200 20.58 8.56 -4.86
C HIS A 200 22.11 8.46 -5.09
N LEU A 201 22.57 7.91 -6.22
CA LEU A 201 24.00 7.66 -6.46
C LEU A 201 24.76 8.95 -6.80
N ALA A 202 25.90 9.19 -6.16
CA ALA A 202 26.81 10.26 -6.55
C ALA A 202 27.39 10.03 -7.96
N GLY A 203 27.79 11.10 -8.67
CA GLY A 203 28.24 11.01 -10.07
C GLY A 203 29.40 10.01 -10.31
N ALA A 204 30.34 9.90 -9.36
CA ALA A 204 31.42 8.92 -9.44
C ALA A 204 30.92 7.46 -9.28
N SER A 205 29.85 7.23 -8.51
CA SER A 205 29.23 5.91 -8.36
C SER A 205 28.38 5.55 -9.57
N LEU A 206 27.75 6.53 -10.21
CA LEU A 206 27.00 6.36 -11.46
C LEU A 206 27.91 5.85 -12.59
N LEU A 207 29.14 6.38 -12.69
CA LEU A 207 30.13 5.91 -13.67
C LEU A 207 30.55 4.46 -13.47
N LYS A 208 30.40 3.90 -12.25
CA LYS A 208 30.72 2.49 -11.97
C LYS A 208 29.65 1.53 -12.48
N LEU A 209 28.41 2.01 -12.70
CA LEU A 209 27.30 1.20 -13.20
C LEU A 209 27.58 0.61 -14.59
N LYS A 210 28.43 1.25 -15.40
CA LYS A 210 28.84 0.73 -16.71
C LYS A 210 29.51 -0.64 -16.65
N HIS A 211 30.11 -0.98 -15.50
CA HIS A 211 30.76 -2.27 -15.26
C HIS A 211 29.85 -3.29 -14.56
N GLN A 212 28.61 -2.92 -14.29
CA GLN A 212 27.63 -3.71 -13.53
C GLN A 212 26.41 -4.09 -14.38
N LEU A 213 26.50 -3.95 -15.70
CA LEU A 213 25.48 -4.43 -16.61
C LEU A 213 25.40 -5.97 -16.52
N PRO A 214 24.19 -6.57 -16.60
CA PRO A 214 22.90 -5.92 -16.80
C PRO A 214 22.36 -5.22 -15.53
N LEU A 215 21.78 -4.02 -15.70
CA LEU A 215 21.19 -3.25 -14.60
C LEU A 215 19.66 -3.33 -14.63
N PRO A 216 19.00 -3.58 -13.50
CA PRO A 216 17.53 -3.61 -13.46
C PRO A 216 16.95 -2.20 -13.67
N LEU A 217 16.08 -2.06 -14.67
CA LEU A 217 15.25 -0.86 -14.86
C LEU A 217 13.83 -1.08 -14.34
N LEU A 218 13.34 -2.32 -14.44
CA LEU A 218 12.03 -2.75 -14.00
C LEU A 218 12.13 -4.20 -13.54
N VAL A 219 11.56 -4.55 -12.40
CA VAL A 219 11.60 -5.91 -11.86
C VAL A 219 10.19 -6.37 -11.55
N ASP A 220 9.83 -7.53 -12.10
CA ASP A 220 8.56 -8.25 -11.90
C ASP A 220 7.34 -7.32 -11.85
N ASN A 221 7.24 -6.43 -12.83
CA ASN A 221 6.15 -5.45 -12.93
C ASN A 221 5.08 -5.92 -13.92
N ILE A 222 3.82 -5.65 -13.62
CA ILE A 222 2.67 -6.09 -14.41
C ILE A 222 2.26 -5.10 -15.52
N SER A 223 2.75 -3.85 -15.49
CA SER A 223 2.39 -2.82 -16.47
C SER A 223 3.22 -2.94 -17.76
N VAL A 224 2.52 -3.23 -18.86
CA VAL A 224 3.06 -3.25 -20.21
C VAL A 224 3.53 -1.85 -20.62
N GLU A 225 2.82 -0.81 -20.18
CA GLU A 225 3.08 0.61 -20.46
C GLU A 225 4.37 1.06 -19.79
N ALA A 226 4.56 0.74 -18.50
CA ALA A 226 5.78 1.05 -17.77
C ALA A 226 7.00 0.37 -18.40
N LYS A 227 6.87 -0.91 -18.76
CA LYS A 227 7.89 -1.64 -19.53
C LYS A 227 8.17 -0.97 -20.88
N ASN A 228 7.15 -0.69 -21.67
CA ASN A 228 7.29 -0.07 -23.00
C ASN A 228 7.94 1.32 -22.92
N TYR A 229 7.55 2.12 -21.92
CA TYR A 229 8.13 3.44 -21.69
C TYR A 229 9.63 3.34 -21.42
N LEU A 230 10.05 2.48 -20.48
CA LEU A 230 11.47 2.32 -20.14
C LEU A 230 12.28 1.79 -21.33
N VAL A 231 11.78 0.80 -22.07
CA VAL A 231 12.44 0.31 -23.28
C VAL A 231 12.63 1.43 -24.30
N ARG A 232 11.54 2.11 -24.69
CA ARG A 232 11.60 3.21 -25.69
C ARG A 232 12.49 4.35 -25.23
N HIS A 233 12.40 4.72 -23.95
CA HIS A 233 13.18 5.83 -23.40
C HIS A 233 14.68 5.57 -23.49
N TYR A 234 15.14 4.39 -23.05
CA TYR A 234 16.58 4.07 -23.06
C TYR A 234 17.10 3.70 -24.45
N GLU A 235 16.30 3.04 -25.29
CA GLU A 235 16.68 2.77 -26.69
C GLU A 235 16.78 4.04 -27.54
N ALA A 236 15.93 5.04 -27.27
CA ALA A 236 16.04 6.36 -27.92
C ALA A 236 17.36 7.09 -27.57
N LEU A 237 17.98 6.75 -26.45
CA LEU A 237 19.31 7.23 -26.05
C LEU A 237 20.45 6.36 -26.62
N GLY A 238 20.13 5.37 -27.45
CA GLY A 238 21.07 4.46 -28.08
C GLY A 238 21.47 3.25 -27.22
N ALA A 239 20.85 3.04 -26.06
CA ALA A 239 21.09 1.90 -25.19
C ALA A 239 20.37 0.63 -25.67
N ARG A 240 20.69 -0.54 -25.11
CA ARG A 240 19.91 -1.78 -25.32
C ARG A 240 19.24 -2.26 -24.05
N VAL A 241 17.94 -2.51 -24.13
CA VAL A 241 17.15 -3.06 -23.02
C VAL A 241 16.70 -4.48 -23.37
N SER A 242 16.98 -5.44 -22.49
CA SER A 242 16.44 -6.79 -22.58
C SER A 242 15.22 -6.90 -21.68
N VAL A 243 14.13 -7.46 -22.19
CA VAL A 243 12.94 -7.76 -21.42
C VAL A 243 12.80 -9.27 -21.29
N VAL A 244 12.62 -9.73 -20.07
CA VAL A 244 12.19 -11.09 -19.76
C VAL A 244 10.73 -11.03 -19.37
N GLU A 245 9.92 -11.77 -20.12
CA GLU A 245 8.51 -11.98 -19.81
C GLU A 245 8.42 -13.30 -19.05
N ARG A 246 7.92 -13.24 -17.81
CA ARG A 246 7.67 -14.43 -17.01
C ARG A 246 6.17 -14.56 -16.81
N GLY A 247 5.59 -15.58 -17.44
CA GLY A 247 4.32 -16.12 -16.98
C GLY A 247 4.59 -17.10 -15.82
N LEU A 248 3.68 -17.17 -14.86
CA LEU A 248 3.67 -18.24 -13.86
C LEU A 248 3.38 -19.59 -14.55
N LYS A 249 4.42 -20.35 -14.91
CA LYS A 249 4.27 -21.77 -15.28
C LYS A 249 4.54 -22.62 -14.04
N ARG A 250 3.55 -23.41 -13.60
CA ARG A 250 3.78 -24.45 -12.58
C ARG A 250 4.57 -25.64 -13.17
N PRO A 251 5.39 -26.34 -12.38
CA PRO A 251 6.08 -27.56 -12.81
C PRO A 251 5.05 -28.67 -13.09
N PRO A 252 5.38 -29.68 -13.92
CA PRO A 252 4.49 -30.81 -14.11
C PRO A 252 4.23 -31.52 -12.79
N ALA A 253 2.96 -31.87 -12.54
CA ALA A 253 2.55 -32.58 -11.33
C ALA A 253 3.32 -33.91 -11.20
N PRO A 254 3.72 -34.32 -9.98
CA PRO A 254 4.32 -35.63 -9.77
C PRO A 254 3.29 -36.71 -10.11
N ARG A 255 3.71 -37.70 -10.89
CA ARG A 255 2.91 -38.88 -11.27
C ARG A 255 2.72 -39.81 -10.08
#